data_AF-R5YFY3-F1
#
_entry.id   AF-R5YFY3-F1
#
_cell.length_a   1.000
_cell.length_b   1.000
_cell.length_c   1.000
_cell.angle_alpha   90.00
_cell.angle_beta   90.00
_cell.angle_gamma   90.00
#
_symmetry.space_group_name_H-M   'P 1'
#
loop_
_entity.id
_entity.type
_entity.pdbx_description
1 polymer ?
#
loop_
_entity_poly.entity_id
_entity_poly.type
_entity_poly.pdbx_seq_one_letter_code
_entity_poly.pdbx_strand_id
1 'polypeptide(L)'
;MEYVIQFILFFIIIFLYYYFIATKRFKAKYSDKEKVNLPEVKLLVRMANLDMKKVNYKKLLKQITFMFSIVLPITVLTTFFVKSIFLKILVGFVLLIGLTYFGFYIIRVYYKKRGMVKDV
;
A
#
# COMPACT_ATOMS: atom_id res chain seq x y z
N MET A 1 3.87 9.24 -24.79
CA MET A 1 5.21 9.15 -24.14
C MET A 1 5.29 10.01 -22.89
N GLU A 2 4.88 11.28 -22.94
CA GLU A 2 4.93 12.21 -21.80
C GLU A 2 4.26 11.67 -20.52
N TYR A 3 3.01 11.20 -20.60
CA TYR A 3 2.31 10.64 -19.42
C TYR A 3 2.98 9.39 -18.83
N VAL A 4 3.62 8.57 -19.65
CA VAL A 4 4.32 7.36 -19.19
C VAL A 4 5.59 7.75 -18.44
N ILE A 5 6.31 8.77 -18.91
CA ILE A 5 7.50 9.31 -18.23
C ILE A 5 7.11 9.97 -16.90
N GLN A 6 6.03 10.78 -16.90
CA GLN A 6 5.49 11.39 -15.69
C GLN A 6 5.08 10.32 -14.66
N PHE A 7 4.44 9.23 -15.09
CA PHE A 7 4.13 8.10 -14.22
C PHE A 7 5.36 7.49 -13.59
N ILE A 8 6.37 7.17 -14.41
CA ILE A 8 7.60 6.52 -13.94
C ILE A 8 8.30 7.44 -12.93
N LEU A 9 8.39 8.74 -13.20
CA LEU A 9 8.96 9.72 -12.28
C LEU A 9 8.16 9.80 -10.97
N PHE A 10 6.84 9.92 -11.04
CA PHE A 10 5.98 10.01 -9.86
C PHE A 10 6.01 8.73 -9.03
N PHE A 11 6.03 7.57 -9.69
CA PHE A 11 6.24 6.27 -9.09
C PHE A 11 7.57 6.21 -8.35
N ILE A 12 8.68 6.61 -8.99
CA ILE A 12 10.01 6.60 -8.36
C ILE A 12 10.03 7.53 -7.14
N ILE A 13 9.48 8.75 -7.25
CA ILE A 13 9.45 9.72 -6.14
C ILE A 13 8.65 9.17 -4.96
N ILE A 14 7.44 8.67 -5.21
CA ILE A 14 6.58 8.09 -4.17
C ILE A 14 7.23 6.83 -3.58
N PHE A 15 7.77 5.96 -4.42
CA PHE A 15 8.46 4.76 -3.97
C PHE A 15 9.64 5.10 -3.07
N LEU A 16 10.47 6.07 -3.45
CA LEU A 16 11.59 6.54 -2.63
C LEU A 16 11.09 7.18 -1.34
N TYR A 17 10.06 8.02 -1.39
CA TYR A 17 9.45 8.63 -0.21
C TYR A 17 9.00 7.56 0.80
N TYR A 18 8.20 6.59 0.35
CA TYR A 18 7.77 5.49 1.20
C TYR A 18 8.93 4.58 1.61
N TYR A 19 9.90 4.32 0.75
CA TYR A 19 11.08 3.52 1.08
C TYR A 19 11.91 4.19 2.17
N PHE A 20 12.17 5.50 2.07
CA PHE A 20 12.89 6.27 3.07
C PHE A 20 12.12 6.39 4.38
N ILE A 21 10.80 6.61 4.34
CA ILE A 21 9.98 6.61 5.56
C ILE A 21 9.95 5.23 6.19
N ALA A 22 9.68 4.18 5.40
CA ALA A 22 9.67 2.80 5.85
C ALA A 22 11.03 2.37 6.43
N THR A 23 12.14 2.81 5.84
CA THR A 23 13.48 2.46 6.33
C THR A 23 13.93 3.32 7.51
N LYS A 24 13.72 4.64 7.50
CA LYS A 24 14.16 5.55 8.58
C LYS A 24 13.23 5.57 9.79
N ARG A 25 11.90 5.67 9.62
CA ARG A 25 10.95 5.68 10.75
C ARG A 25 10.77 4.29 11.39
N PHE A 26 10.76 3.21 10.62
CA PHE A 26 10.48 1.88 11.18
C PHE A 26 11.71 1.09 11.62
N LYS A 27 12.94 1.42 11.18
CA LYS A 27 14.14 0.78 11.74
C LYS A 27 14.61 1.42 13.04
N ALA A 28 14.37 2.72 13.24
CA ALA A 28 15.06 3.48 14.29
C ALA A 28 14.31 3.65 15.62
N LYS A 29 12.97 3.45 15.67
CA LYS A 29 12.19 3.95 16.82
C LYS A 29 11.19 2.99 17.47
N TYR A 30 10.91 1.82 16.89
CA TYR A 30 9.82 0.96 17.35
C TYR A 30 10.20 -0.52 17.39
N SER A 31 9.68 -1.24 18.38
CA SER A 31 9.68 -2.71 18.44
C SER A 31 8.75 -3.28 17.37
N ASP A 32 9.00 -4.51 16.88
CA ASP A 32 8.11 -5.16 15.90
C ASP A 32 6.66 -5.26 16.39
N LYS A 33 6.42 -5.29 17.71
CA LYS A 33 5.06 -5.21 18.30
C LYS A 33 4.40 -3.84 18.16
N GLU A 34 5.17 -2.76 18.30
CA GLU A 34 4.64 -1.39 18.21
C GLU A 34 4.34 -0.99 16.76
N LYS A 35 5.10 -1.51 15.80
CA LYS A 35 4.89 -1.21 14.39
C LYS A 35 3.60 -1.83 13.84
N VAL A 36 3.16 -2.97 14.39
CA VAL A 36 1.85 -3.58 14.05
C VAL A 36 0.68 -2.68 14.46
N ASN A 37 0.87 -1.80 15.44
CA ASN A 37 -0.17 -0.89 15.92
C ASN A 37 -0.32 0.39 15.10
N LEU A 38 0.53 0.61 14.09
CA LEU A 38 0.35 1.72 13.17
C LEU A 38 -0.99 1.57 12.43
N PRO A 39 -1.81 2.63 12.31
CA PRO A 39 -3.19 2.53 11.81
C PRO A 39 -3.29 1.84 10.45
N GLU A 40 -2.38 2.19 9.54
CA GLU A 40 -2.27 1.65 8.18
C GLU A 40 -2.01 0.14 8.17
N VAL A 41 -1.08 -0.33 9.01
CA VAL A 41 -0.72 -1.74 9.10
C VAL A 41 -1.80 -2.53 9.84
N LYS A 42 -2.36 -1.95 10.91
CA LYS A 42 -3.42 -2.56 11.70
C LYS A 42 -4.68 -2.80 10.89
N LEU A 43 -5.07 -1.84 10.04
CA LEU A 43 -6.17 -1.99 9.08
C LEU A 43 -5.93 -3.19 8.17
N LEU A 44 -4.72 -3.31 7.64
CA LEU A 44 -4.35 -4.37 6.71
C LEU A 44 -4.31 -5.75 7.37
N VAL A 45 -3.70 -5.85 8.54
CA VAL A 45 -3.66 -7.09 9.33
C VAL A 45 -5.07 -7.56 9.64
N ARG A 46 -5.99 -6.63 9.95
CA ARG A 46 -7.40 -6.92 10.19
C ARG A 46 -8.13 -7.34 8.91
N MET A 47 -8.00 -6.59 7.82
CA MET A 47 -8.67 -6.87 6.53
C MET A 47 -8.19 -8.17 5.88
N ALA A 48 -6.89 -8.46 5.95
CA ALA A 48 -6.31 -9.69 5.42
C ALA A 48 -6.32 -10.86 6.43
N ASN A 49 -6.84 -10.63 7.64
CA ASN A 49 -6.90 -11.58 8.75
C ASN A 49 -5.56 -12.31 9.01
N LEU A 50 -4.46 -11.55 8.95
CA LEU A 50 -3.11 -12.10 9.02
C LEU A 50 -2.79 -12.59 10.44
N ASP A 51 -2.13 -13.74 10.52
CA ASP A 51 -1.52 -14.23 11.76
C ASP A 51 -0.14 -13.61 11.94
N MET A 52 -0.09 -12.50 12.67
CA MET A 52 1.16 -11.77 12.94
C MET A 52 2.19 -12.55 13.77
N LYS A 53 1.83 -13.73 14.33
CA LYS A 53 2.81 -14.65 14.92
C LYS A 53 3.63 -15.38 13.86
N LYS A 54 3.04 -15.63 12.69
CA LYS A 54 3.66 -16.35 11.56
C LYS A 54 4.21 -15.40 10.49
N VAL A 55 3.61 -14.22 10.35
CA VAL A 55 3.99 -13.24 9.33
C VAL A 55 5.22 -12.44 9.75
N ASN A 56 6.26 -12.46 8.91
CA ASN A 56 7.40 -11.55 9.08
C ASN A 56 6.97 -10.10 8.79
N TYR A 57 6.99 -9.26 9.84
CA TYR A 57 6.59 -7.86 9.79
C TYR A 57 7.35 -7.05 8.72
N LYS A 58 8.67 -7.20 8.63
CA LYS A 58 9.50 -6.46 7.66
C LYS A 58 9.13 -6.82 6.23
N LYS A 59 8.82 -8.09 5.97
CA LYS A 59 8.40 -8.56 4.64
C LYS A 59 7.00 -8.02 4.30
N LEU A 60 6.06 -8.08 5.24
CA LEU A 60 4.72 -7.52 5.07
C LEU A 60 4.82 -6.02 4.74
N LEU A 61 5.56 -5.25 5.52
CA LEU A 61 5.73 -3.81 5.30
C LEU A 61 6.28 -3.50 3.90
N LYS A 62 7.30 -4.23 3.44
CA LYS A 62 7.82 -4.07 2.07
C LYS A 62 6.74 -4.31 1.01
N GLN A 63 5.89 -5.32 1.19
CA GLN A 63 4.80 -5.62 0.27
C GLN A 63 3.73 -4.51 0.27
N ILE A 64 3.41 -3.97 1.45
CA ILE A 64 2.46 -2.84 1.60
C ILE A 64 3.02 -1.59 0.92
N THR A 65 4.28 -1.26 1.18
CA THR A 65 4.98 -0.14 0.54
C THR A 65 5.00 -0.30 -0.97
N PHE A 66 5.32 -1.50 -1.48
CA PHE A 66 5.28 -1.79 -2.90
C PHE A 66 3.87 -1.59 -3.49
N MET A 67 2.85 -2.11 -2.83
CA MET A 67 1.45 -1.93 -3.24
C MET A 67 1.08 -0.44 -3.34
N PHE A 68 1.32 0.36 -2.29
CA PHE A 68 1.00 1.79 -2.33
C PHE A 68 1.83 2.58 -3.34
N SER A 69 3.07 2.16 -3.59
CA SER A 69 3.89 2.77 -4.65
C SER A 69 3.28 2.60 -6.04
N ILE A 70 2.43 1.59 -6.27
CA ILE A 70 1.70 1.39 -7.53
C ILE A 70 0.33 2.10 -7.50
N VAL A 71 -0.41 1.97 -6.40
CA VAL A 71 -1.77 2.51 -6.27
C VAL A 71 -1.81 4.02 -6.45
N LEU A 72 -0.88 4.76 -5.82
CA LEU A 72 -0.88 6.22 -5.86
C LEU A 72 -0.60 6.78 -7.26
N PRO A 73 0.45 6.37 -7.99
CA PRO A 73 0.68 6.84 -9.35
C PRO A 73 -0.42 6.49 -10.34
N ILE A 74 -1.01 5.27 -10.25
CA ILE A 74 -2.14 4.88 -11.12
C ILE A 74 -3.31 5.82 -10.87
N THR A 75 -3.62 6.09 -9.60
CA THR A 75 -4.70 7.02 -9.22
C THR A 75 -4.44 8.40 -9.82
N VAL A 76 -3.26 8.98 -9.57
CA VAL A 76 -2.93 10.35 -10.01
C VAL A 76 -2.96 10.46 -11.53
N LEU A 77 -2.37 9.52 -12.25
CA LEU A 77 -2.45 9.49 -13.72
C LEU A 77 -3.89 9.48 -14.21
N THR A 78 -4.72 8.63 -13.62
CA THR A 78 -6.10 8.48 -14.09
C THR A 78 -6.88 9.79 -13.90
N THR A 79 -6.56 10.55 -12.85
CA THR A 79 -7.16 11.88 -12.64
C THR A 79 -6.70 12.93 -13.66
N PHE A 80 -5.58 12.77 -14.37
CA PHE A 80 -5.18 13.71 -15.43
C PHE A 80 -6.12 13.70 -16.64
N PHE A 81 -6.82 12.58 -16.89
CA PHE A 81 -7.79 12.47 -17.98
C PHE A 81 -9.14 13.13 -17.67
N VAL A 82 -9.38 13.51 -16.41
CA VAL A 82 -10.62 14.14 -15.98
C VAL A 82 -10.43 15.66 -15.98
N LYS A 83 -11.30 16.44 -16.62
CA LYS A 83 -11.11 17.91 -16.69
C LYS A 83 -11.59 18.64 -15.43
N SER A 84 -12.78 18.30 -14.95
CA SER A 84 -13.40 18.97 -13.79
C SER A 84 -12.70 18.59 -12.49
N ILE A 85 -12.35 19.60 -11.67
CA ILE A 85 -11.69 19.40 -10.39
C ILE A 85 -12.52 18.54 -9.42
N PHE A 86 -13.84 18.74 -9.38
CA PHE A 86 -14.73 17.94 -8.53
C PHE A 86 -14.77 16.47 -8.96
N LEU A 87 -14.82 16.22 -10.28
CA LEU A 87 -14.76 14.87 -10.82
C LEU A 87 -13.37 14.23 -10.63
N LYS A 88 -12.28 15.00 -10.73
CA LYS A 88 -10.92 14.52 -10.44
C LYS A 88 -10.84 13.96 -9.02
N ILE A 89 -11.36 14.72 -8.04
CA ILE A 89 -11.36 14.31 -6.63
C ILE A 89 -12.20 13.04 -6.45
N LEU A 90 -13.40 12.99 -7.05
CA LEU A 90 -14.27 11.82 -6.95
C LEU A 90 -13.63 10.57 -7.56
N VAL A 91 -13.09 10.67 -8.78
CA VAL A 91 -12.42 9.55 -9.48
C VAL A 91 -11.19 9.09 -8.72
N GLY A 92 -10.37 10.03 -8.23
CA GLY A 92 -9.21 9.70 -7.42
C GLY A 92 -9.60 8.96 -6.13
N PHE A 93 -10.65 9.40 -5.45
CA PHE A 93 -11.13 8.75 -4.23
C PHE A 93 -11.63 7.31 -4.48
N VAL A 94 -12.46 7.12 -5.51
CA VAL A 94 -12.99 5.80 -5.87
C VAL A 94 -11.86 4.84 -6.26
N LEU A 95 -10.90 5.31 -7.08
CA LEU A 95 -9.74 4.52 -7.49
C LEU A 95 -8.84 4.15 -6.32
N LEU A 96 -8.56 5.08 -5.41
CA LEU A 96 -7.74 4.80 -4.23
C LEU A 96 -8.35 3.68 -3.39
N ILE A 97 -9.64 3.74 -3.11
CA ILE A 97 -10.34 2.72 -2.33
C ILE A 97 -10.30 1.38 -3.07
N GLY A 98 -10.71 1.38 -4.34
CA GLY A 98 -10.80 0.15 -5.15
C GLY A 98 -9.45 -0.55 -5.32
N LEU A 99 -8.41 0.18 -5.70
CA LEU A 99 -7.07 -0.36 -5.91
C LEU A 99 -6.41 -0.79 -4.60
N THR A 100 -6.63 -0.06 -3.51
CA THR A 100 -6.11 -0.46 -2.19
C THR A 100 -6.79 -1.74 -1.71
N TYR A 101 -8.12 -1.84 -1.84
CA TYR A 101 -8.86 -3.04 -1.49
C TYR A 101 -8.38 -4.25 -2.30
N PHE A 102 -8.21 -4.07 -3.61
CA PHE A 102 -7.69 -5.12 -4.49
C PHE A 102 -6.26 -5.54 -4.11
N GLY A 103 -5.39 -4.58 -3.80
CA GLY A 103 -4.04 -4.86 -3.33
C GLY A 103 -4.02 -5.66 -2.02
N PHE A 104 -4.90 -5.33 -1.06
CA PHE A 104 -5.05 -6.09 0.18
C PHE A 104 -5.58 -7.50 -0.06
N TYR A 105 -6.49 -7.68 -1.01
CA TYR A 105 -6.95 -9.00 -1.43
C TYR A 105 -5.80 -9.86 -1.95
N ILE A 106 -4.92 -9.31 -2.80
CA ILE A 106 -3.73 -10.01 -3.30
C ILE A 106 -2.82 -10.44 -2.14
N ILE A 107 -2.55 -9.52 -1.19
CA ILE A 107 -1.75 -9.81 0.01
C ILE A 107 -2.38 -10.95 0.80
N ARG A 108 -3.70 -10.91 1.04
CA ARG A 108 -4.44 -11.96 1.74
C ARG A 108 -4.29 -13.31 1.04
N VAL A 109 -4.49 -13.39 -0.26
CA VAL A 109 -4.36 -14.63 -1.04
C VAL A 109 -2.93 -15.18 -0.95
N TYR A 110 -1.92 -14.32 -1.06
CA TYR A 110 -0.52 -14.71 -0.94
C TYR A 110 -0.20 -15.34 0.43
N TYR A 111 -0.69 -14.74 1.52
CA TYR A 111 -0.47 -15.25 2.88
C TYR A 111 -1.37 -16.45 3.22
N LYS A 112 -2.58 -16.53 2.66
CA LYS A 112 -3.49 -17.69 2.82
C LYS A 112 -2.87 -18.95 2.25
N LYS A 113 -2.29 -18.87 1.04
CA LYS A 113 -1.56 -19.98 0.41
C LYS A 113 -0.36 -20.48 1.22
N ARG A 114 0.10 -19.71 2.22
CA ARG A 114 1.23 -20.03 3.09
C ARG A 114 0.81 -20.40 4.52
N GLY A 115 -0.50 -20.55 4.80
CA GLY A 115 -0.99 -20.88 6.15
C GLY A 115 -0.75 -19.78 7.19
N MET A 116 -0.62 -18.52 6.74
CA MET A 116 -0.30 -17.35 7.56
C MET A 116 -1.51 -16.42 7.78
N VAL A 117 -2.70 -16.91 7.48
CA VAL A 117 -3.99 -16.26 7.77
C VAL A 117 -4.62 -17.02 8.92
N LYS A 118 -5.34 -16.33 9.80
CA LYS A 118 -6.06 -16.98 10.89
C LYS A 118 -7.19 -17.82 10.30
N ASP A 119 -7.25 -19.09 10.67
CA ASP A 119 -8.45 -19.91 10.48
C ASP A 119 -9.49 -19.38 11.48
N VAL A 120 -10.47 -18.65 10.96
CA VAL A 120 -11.64 -18.17 11.71
C VAL A 120 -12.85 -18.78 11.05
#